data_AF-A0AA39T6L1-F1
#
_entry.id   AF-A0AA39T6L1-F1
#
_cell.length_a   1.000
_cell.length_b   1.000
_cell.length_c   1.000
_cell.angle_alpha   90.00
_cell.angle_beta   90.00
_cell.angle_gamma   90.00
#
_symmetry.space_group_name_H-M   'P 1'
#
loop_
_entity.id
_entity.type
_entity.pdbx_description
1 polymer ?
#
loop_
_entity_poly.entity_id
_entity_poly.type
_entity_poly.pdbx_seq_one_letter_code
_entity_poly.pdbx_strand_id
1 'polypeptide(L)'
;MLLCNDPIVHGFVSVWLGCLMFSQQFHVWAHCPKNKLPLLVVALQDAGVLLSRSQHAAHHRPPYNKNYCIVSGVWNKFMDDNKVFETLERFLSFQFGIRPRSWNESGF
;
A
#
# COMPACT_ATOMS: atom_id res chain seq x y z
N MET A 1 21.98 -17.56 8.54
CA MET A 1 21.09 -17.89 9.67
C MET A 1 19.67 -17.90 9.16
N LEU A 2 19.21 -19.06 8.66
CA LEU A 2 17.80 -19.39 8.55
C LEU A 2 17.57 -20.40 9.68
N LEU A 3 16.68 -20.07 10.61
CA LEU A 3 16.46 -20.83 11.87
C LEU A 3 15.88 -22.24 11.65
N CYS A 4 15.62 -22.62 10.40
CA CYS A 4 15.05 -23.88 9.96
C CYS A 4 15.72 -24.25 8.63
N ASN A 5 16.03 -25.54 8.39
CA ASN A 5 16.71 -26.01 7.16
C ASN A 5 15.74 -26.67 6.17
N ASP A 6 14.46 -26.31 6.25
CA ASP A 6 13.40 -26.85 5.38
C ASP A 6 13.29 -26.01 4.09
N PRO A 7 13.39 -26.64 2.89
CA PRO A 7 13.36 -25.92 1.61
C PRO A 7 12.01 -25.26 1.32
N ILE A 8 10.89 -25.79 1.83
CA ILE A 8 9.56 -25.18 1.70
C ILE A 8 9.51 -23.90 2.53
N VAL A 9 10.02 -23.94 3.76
CA VAL A 9 10.11 -22.75 4.63
C VAL A 9 11.00 -21.70 3.99
N HIS A 10 12.13 -22.09 3.40
CA HIS A 10 13.03 -21.17 2.69
C HIS A 10 12.36 -20.52 1.50
N GLY A 11 11.67 -21.31 0.66
CA GLY A 11 10.94 -20.82 -0.49
C GLY A 11 9.84 -19.82 -0.08
N PHE A 12 9.04 -20.19 0.92
CA PHE A 12 7.99 -19.31 1.45
C PHE A 12 8.55 -17.99 1.97
N VAL A 13 9.57 -18.03 2.83
CA VAL A 13 10.19 -16.83 3.40
C VAL A 13 10.80 -15.96 2.31
N SER A 14 11.45 -16.56 1.31
CA SER A 14 12.07 -15.84 0.19
C SER A 14 11.03 -15.11 -0.65
N VAL A 15 9.91 -15.78 -0.99
CA VAL A 15 8.81 -15.15 -1.72
C VAL A 15 8.16 -14.05 -0.89
N TRP A 16 7.90 -14.30 0.39
CA TRP A 16 7.31 -13.31 1.30
C TRP A 16 8.18 -12.06 1.43
N LEU A 17 9.49 -12.23 1.66
CA LEU A 17 10.45 -11.12 1.70
C LEU A 17 10.51 -10.38 0.35
N GLY A 18 10.51 -11.11 -0.76
CA GLY A 18 10.44 -10.52 -2.09
C GLY A 18 9.19 -9.65 -2.25
N CYS A 19 8.02 -10.15 -1.88
CA CYS A 19 6.77 -9.39 -1.91
C CYS A 19 6.84 -8.12 -1.05
N LEU A 20 7.40 -8.20 0.17
CA LEU A 20 7.58 -7.03 1.02
C LEU A 20 8.46 -5.98 0.35
N MET A 21 9.64 -6.39 -0.14
CA MET A 21 10.58 -5.48 -0.80
C MET A 21 9.96 -4.82 -2.03
N PHE A 22 9.33 -5.60 -2.90
CA PHE A 22 8.71 -5.07 -4.12
C PHE A 22 7.51 -4.18 -3.81
N SER A 23 6.70 -4.48 -2.78
CA SER A 23 5.59 -3.61 -2.37
C SER A 23 6.07 -2.20 -2.01
N GLN A 24 7.17 -2.11 -1.25
CA GLN A 24 7.78 -0.82 -0.92
C GLN A 24 8.37 -0.13 -2.16
N GLN A 25 9.01 -0.88 -3.06
CA GLN A 25 9.58 -0.30 -4.28
C GLN A 25 8.51 0.26 -5.23
N PHE A 26 7.38 -0.45 -5.38
CA PHE A 26 6.26 -0.01 -6.20
C PHE A 26 5.61 1.25 -5.61
N HIS A 27 5.49 1.32 -4.28
CA HIS A 27 5.05 2.51 -3.58
C HIS A 27 5.96 3.71 -3.83
N VAL A 28 7.28 3.52 -3.78
CA VAL A 28 8.26 4.59 -4.10
C VAL A 28 8.07 5.07 -5.54
N TRP A 29 7.92 4.16 -6.50
CA TRP A 29 7.65 4.55 -7.90
C TRP A 29 6.33 5.27 -8.08
N ALA A 30 5.30 4.97 -7.27
CA ALA A 30 4.04 5.70 -7.29
C ALA A 30 4.17 7.15 -6.79
N HIS A 31 5.26 7.53 -6.12
CA HIS A 31 5.56 8.94 -5.82
C HIS A 31 6.28 9.66 -6.98
N CYS A 32 6.99 8.92 -7.84
CA CYS A 32 7.85 9.48 -8.87
C CYS A 32 7.06 9.97 -10.10
N PRO A 33 7.43 11.11 -10.71
CA PRO A 33 6.90 11.50 -12.00
C PRO A 33 7.36 10.53 -13.11
N LYS A 34 6.53 10.33 -14.14
CA LYS A 34 6.76 9.34 -15.22
C LYS A 34 8.12 9.49 -15.92
N ASN A 35 8.60 10.71 -16.12
CA ASN A 35 9.89 10.97 -16.77
C ASN A 35 11.12 10.55 -15.95
N LYS A 36 10.95 10.16 -14.69
CA LYS A 36 12.01 9.63 -13.81
C LYS A 36 11.92 8.12 -13.61
N LEU A 37 11.00 7.44 -14.30
CA LEU A 37 10.76 6.01 -14.15
C LEU A 37 11.27 5.23 -15.37
N PRO A 38 11.70 3.97 -15.19
CA PRO A 38 11.93 3.08 -16.31
C PRO A 38 10.67 2.92 -17.16
N LEU A 39 10.82 2.81 -18.49
CA LEU A 39 9.68 2.70 -19.41
C LEU A 39 8.75 1.53 -19.08
N LEU A 40 9.31 0.40 -18.64
CA LEU A 40 8.53 -0.75 -18.21
C LEU A 40 7.64 -0.43 -16.99
N VAL A 41 8.15 0.32 -16.02
CA VAL A 41 7.38 0.72 -14.84
C VAL A 41 6.22 1.63 -15.24
N VAL A 42 6.47 2.59 -16.14
CA VAL A 42 5.42 3.47 -16.67
C VAL A 42 4.34 2.65 -17.38
N ALA A 43 4.73 1.70 -18.23
CA ALA A 43 3.80 0.83 -18.93
C ALA A 43 2.95 -0.01 -17.96
N LEU A 44 3.56 -0.55 -16.91
CA LEU A 44 2.85 -1.33 -15.88
C LEU A 44 1.90 -0.47 -15.03
N GLN A 45 2.27 0.77 -14.73
CA GLN A 45 1.38 1.73 -14.07
C GLN A 45 0.20 2.12 -14.96
N ASP A 46 0.45 2.35 -16.26
CA ASP A 46 -0.59 2.72 -17.22
C ASP A 46 -1.54 1.54 -17.52
N ALA A 47 -1.06 0.31 -17.43
CA ALA A 47 -1.87 -0.91 -17.52
C ALA A 47 -2.65 -1.25 -16.24
N GLY A 48 -2.44 -0.51 -15.14
CA GLY A 48 -3.07 -0.78 -13.84
C GLY A 48 -2.51 -2.00 -13.10
N VAL A 49 -1.37 -2.54 -13.53
CA VAL A 49 -0.66 -3.63 -12.85
C VAL A 49 0.06 -3.10 -11.61
N LEU A 50 0.66 -1.92 -11.72
CA LEU A 50 1.28 -1.19 -10.61
C LEU A 50 0.46 0.07 -10.28
N LEU A 51 0.53 0.49 -9.01
CA LEU A 51 -0.18 1.66 -8.53
C LEU A 51 0.31 2.90 -9.26
N SER A 52 -0.62 3.64 -9.85
CA SER A 52 -0.31 4.88 -10.55
C SER A 52 -0.07 6.03 -9.56
N ARG A 53 0.72 7.02 -9.99
CA ARG A 53 0.98 8.23 -9.18
C ARG A 53 -0.29 9.00 -8.82
N SER A 54 -1.27 9.06 -9.72
CA SER A 54 -2.52 9.79 -9.45
C SER A 54 -3.36 9.10 -8.38
N GLN A 55 -3.47 7.77 -8.43
CA GLN A 55 -4.17 6.99 -7.39
C GLN A 55 -3.47 7.14 -6.04
N HIS A 56 -2.14 7.02 -6.01
CA HIS A 56 -1.37 7.20 -4.79
C HIS A 56 -1.48 8.62 -4.24
N ALA A 57 -1.41 9.64 -5.10
CA ALA A 57 -1.56 11.04 -4.68
C ALA A 57 -2.94 11.33 -4.07
N ALA A 58 -3.98 10.58 -4.43
CA ALA A 58 -5.30 10.71 -3.81
C ALA A 58 -5.31 10.26 -2.34
N HIS A 59 -4.43 9.32 -1.95
CA HIS A 59 -4.24 8.94 -0.55
C HIS A 59 -3.61 10.08 0.29
N HIS A 60 -2.72 10.88 -0.30
CA HIS A 60 -2.04 12.02 0.35
C HIS A 60 -2.89 13.27 0.47
N ARG A 61 -4.21 13.16 0.29
CA ARG A 61 -5.14 14.29 0.39
C ARG A 61 -6.16 14.04 1.49
N PRO A 62 -6.61 15.10 2.19
CA PRO A 62 -7.72 14.98 3.13
C PRO A 62 -8.94 14.31 2.45
N PRO A 63 -9.66 13.43 3.16
CA PRO A 63 -9.54 13.12 4.60
C PRO A 63 -8.59 11.94 4.94
N TYR A 64 -7.63 11.61 4.07
CA TYR A 64 -6.57 10.59 4.31
C TYR A 64 -7.04 9.17 4.65
N ASN A 65 -8.29 8.83 4.30
CA ASN A 65 -8.92 7.55 4.66
C ASN A 65 -9.26 6.66 3.44
N LYS A 66 -8.56 6.85 2.32
CA LYS A 66 -8.80 6.12 1.07
C LYS A 66 -7.51 5.71 0.39
N ASN A 67 -7.61 4.79 -0.58
CA ASN A 67 -6.51 4.36 -1.44
C ASN A 67 -5.28 3.77 -0.71
N TYR A 68 -5.50 2.94 0.32
CA TYR A 68 -4.42 2.37 1.14
C TYR A 68 -3.56 1.29 0.44
N CYS A 69 -4.06 0.63 -0.62
CA CYS A 69 -3.33 -0.45 -1.29
C CYS A 69 -2.21 0.11 -2.18
N ILE A 70 -0.96 -0.22 -1.83
CA ILE A 70 0.27 0.38 -2.42
C ILE A 70 0.86 -0.36 -3.63
N VAL A 71 0.40 -1.58 -3.94
CA VAL A 71 0.99 -2.42 -4.99
C VAL A 71 0.38 -2.10 -6.36
N SER A 72 -0.86 -2.49 -6.60
CA SER A 72 -1.59 -2.21 -7.86
C SER A 72 -2.71 -1.19 -7.68
N GLY A 73 -3.22 -1.05 -6.45
CA GLY A 73 -4.41 -0.26 -6.15
C GLY A 73 -5.74 -0.88 -6.61
N VAL A 74 -5.72 -2.06 -7.23
CA VAL A 74 -6.95 -2.74 -7.75
C VAL A 74 -8.02 -2.92 -6.67
N TRP A 75 -7.60 -3.22 -5.44
CA TRP A 75 -8.50 -3.42 -4.32
C TRP A 75 -9.01 -2.12 -3.67
N ASN A 76 -8.45 -0.95 -4.01
CA ASN A 76 -8.79 0.30 -3.32
C ASN A 76 -10.27 0.62 -3.41
N LYS A 77 -10.87 0.52 -4.60
CA LYS A 77 -12.31 0.80 -4.75
C LYS A 77 -13.17 -0.07 -3.83
N PHE A 78 -12.92 -1.38 -3.84
CA PHE A 78 -13.67 -2.31 -3.00
C PHE A 78 -13.46 -2.02 -1.51
N MET A 79 -12.23 -1.80 -1.08
CA MET A 79 -11.91 -1.55 0.33
C MET A 79 -12.45 -0.20 0.82
N ASP A 80 -12.40 0.84 -0.02
CA ASP A 80 -12.90 2.18 0.29
C ASP A 80 -14.43 2.19 0.37
N ASP A 81 -15.12 1.55 -0.59
CA ASP A 81 -16.59 1.45 -0.59
C ASP A 81 -17.11 0.71 0.66
N ASN A 82 -16.36 -0.30 1.13
CA ASN A 82 -16.67 -1.07 2.33
C ASN A 82 -16.05 -0.49 3.63
N LYS A 83 -15.35 0.65 3.56
CA LYS A 83 -14.70 1.32 4.70
C LYS A 83 -13.84 0.38 5.56
N VAL A 84 -13.15 -0.57 4.93
CA VAL A 84 -12.43 -1.64 5.64
C VAL A 84 -11.35 -1.06 6.55
N PHE A 85 -10.50 -0.17 6.02
CA PHE A 85 -9.40 0.43 6.77
C PHE A 85 -9.89 1.44 7.83
N GLU A 86 -10.92 2.24 7.54
CA GLU A 86 -11.52 3.14 8.54
C GLU A 86 -12.11 2.36 9.72
N THR A 87 -12.76 1.22 9.45
CA THR A 87 -13.30 0.34 10.49
C THR A 87 -12.18 -0.26 11.34
N LEU A 88 -11.09 -0.70 10.70
CA LEU A 88 -9.91 -1.20 11.41
C LEU A 88 -9.26 -0.10 12.27
N GLU A 89 -9.12 1.12 11.75
CA GLU A 89 -8.63 2.27 12.50
C GLU A 89 -9.46 2.55 13.76
N ARG A 90 -10.80 2.55 13.63
CA ARG A 90 -11.72 2.72 14.77
C ARG A 90 -11.60 1.59 15.79
N PHE A 91 -11.49 0.35 15.32
CA PHE A 91 -11.32 -0.81 16.20
C PHE A 91 -10.00 -0.76 16.97
N LEU A 92 -8.89 -0.47 16.29
CA LEU A 92 -7.57 -0.31 16.93
C LEU A 92 -7.57 0.87 17.90
N SER A 93 -8.23 1.98 17.54
CA SER A 93 -8.36 3.13 18.44
C SER A 93 -9.18 2.80 19.69
N PHE A 94 -10.27 2.05 19.54
CA PHE A 94 -11.08 1.59 20.65
C PHE A 94 -10.31 0.61 21.57
N GLN A 95 -9.59 -0.36 21.01
CA GLN A 95 -8.88 -1.36 21.82
C GLN A 95 -7.63 -0.82 22.50
N PHE A 96 -6.87 0.05 21.83
CA PHE A 96 -5.57 0.50 22.31
C PHE A 96 -5.58 1.95 22.82
N GLY A 97 -6.67 2.70 22.64
CA GLY A 97 -6.76 4.11 23.01
C GLY A 97 -5.89 5.05 22.13
N ILE A 98 -5.35 4.55 21.02
CA ILE A 98 -4.44 5.31 20.15
C ILE A 98 -5.24 5.95 19.02
N ARG A 99 -5.13 7.27 18.85
CA ARG A 99 -5.78 7.98 17.73
C ARG A 99 -4.96 7.80 16.43
N PRO A 100 -5.57 7.34 15.32
CA PRO A 100 -4.92 7.28 14.01
C PRO A 100 -4.45 8.65 13.53
N ARG A 101 -3.30 8.70 12.87
CA ARG A 101 -2.74 9.96 12.33
C ARG A 101 -3.65 10.60 11.29
N SER A 102 -4.30 9.78 10.46
CA SER A 102 -5.24 10.19 9.42
C SER A 102 -6.34 11.13 9.95
N TRP A 103 -6.70 11.01 11.24
CA TRP A 103 -7.78 11.79 11.86
C TRP A 103 -7.35 13.16 12.40
N ASN A 104 -6.05 13.45 12.46
CA ASN A 104 -5.54 14.73 12.96
C ASN A 104 -5.42 15.77 11.83
N GLU A 105 -5.23 15.31 10.61
CA GLU A 105 -5.02 16.16 9.42
C GLU A 105 -6.33 16.43 8.67
N SER A 106 -7.46 15.83 9.11
CA SER A 106 -8.77 15.96 8.48
C SER A 106 -9.57 17.22 8.86
N GLY A 107 -9.06 18.08 9.74
CA GLY A 107 -9.66 19.40 10.03
C GLY A 107 -11.05 19.37 10.69
N PHE A 108 -11.44 18.24 11.29
CA PHE A 108 -12.63 18.10 12.14
C PHE A 108 -12.22 17.68 13.55
#